data_AF-A0A4U9HHF9-F1
#
_entry.id   AF-A0A4U9HHF9-F1
#
_cell.length_a   1.000
_cell.length_b   1.000
_cell.length_c   1.000
_cell.angle_alpha   90.00
_cell.angle_beta   90.00
_cell.angle_gamma   90.00
#
_symmetry.space_group_name_H-M   'P 1'
#
loop_
_entity.id
_entity.type
_entity.pdbx_description
1 polymer ?
#
loop_
_entity_poly.entity_id
_entity_poly.type
_entity_poly.pdbx_seq_one_letter_code
_entity_poly.pdbx_strand_id
1 'polypeptide(L)'
;MAAEADPNVETWMLFTDIVLIYAALMLVRFGWLWTMKRFSVRFLKNKPMEFGSWTTRELLISTFAGVRGAITLAGVLSIPLLLPTGDVFPARYELVFLAAGVILFSLFVGVVMLPILLQHMEVGDHVQQHKEARIARAATAEVAIVTIQKMEERLAADTEENIDTQLLKEVSSRVIGNLRRRADGRNDVESSLMEENLERRFRLAALRSERAELYHLRATREISNETLQKLLHDLDLMEALLIEKQ
;
A
#
# COMPACT_ATOMS: atom_id res chain seq x y z
N MET A 1 -64.77 -1.17 21.40
CA MET A 1 -65.50 -0.05 20.78
C MET A 1 -64.62 1.18 20.93
N ALA A 2 -64.26 1.79 19.79
CA ALA A 2 -63.46 3.02 19.64
C ALA A 2 -62.00 2.99 20.15
N ALA A 3 -61.16 2.20 19.48
CA ALA A 3 -59.75 2.54 19.30
C ALA A 3 -59.56 2.85 17.81
N GLU A 4 -59.97 4.05 17.43
CA GLU A 4 -59.60 4.68 16.17
C GLU A 4 -58.13 5.09 16.32
N ALA A 5 -57.23 4.10 16.25
CA ALA A 5 -55.80 4.32 16.13
C ALA A 5 -55.48 4.19 14.65
N ASP A 6 -55.23 5.33 14.02
CA ASP A 6 -54.84 5.41 12.61
C ASP A 6 -53.75 4.38 12.30
N PRO A 7 -54.03 3.33 11.50
CA PRO A 7 -53.05 2.29 11.17
C PRO A 7 -51.87 2.83 10.33
N ASN A 8 -52.02 4.06 9.81
CA ASN A 8 -50.95 4.77 9.13
C ASN A 8 -49.90 5.32 10.10
N VAL A 9 -50.24 5.70 11.34
CA VAL A 9 -49.24 6.36 12.22
C VAL A 9 -48.23 5.34 12.75
N GLU A 10 -48.65 4.14 13.14
CA GLU A 10 -47.74 3.09 13.64
C GLU A 10 -46.78 2.58 12.55
N THR A 11 -47.28 2.39 11.32
CA THR A 11 -46.45 1.92 10.20
C THR A 11 -45.46 2.99 9.75
N TRP A 12 -45.88 4.26 9.66
CA TRP A 12 -45.00 5.37 9.31
C TRP A 12 -43.89 5.59 10.35
N MET A 13 -44.18 5.43 11.64
CA MET A 13 -43.17 5.51 12.70
C MET A 13 -42.06 4.46 12.53
N LEU A 14 -42.42 3.22 12.21
CA LEU A 14 -41.44 2.16 11.93
C LEU A 14 -40.57 2.47 10.71
N PHE A 15 -41.14 3.05 9.66
CA PHE A 15 -40.35 3.50 8.51
C PHE A 15 -39.39 4.65 8.87
N THR A 16 -39.83 5.61 9.68
CA THR A 16 -38.94 6.68 10.16
C THR A 16 -37.80 6.14 11.01
N ASP A 17 -38.05 5.16 11.86
CA ASP A 17 -37.03 4.52 12.69
C ASP A 17 -36.00 3.77 11.85
N ILE A 18 -36.43 3.05 10.80
CA ILE A 18 -35.52 2.38 9.85
C ILE A 18 -34.58 3.39 9.19
N VAL A 19 -35.10 4.51 8.71
CA VAL A 19 -34.30 5.57 8.07
C VAL A 19 -33.33 6.20 9.06
N LEU A 20 -33.78 6.47 10.29
CA LEU A 20 -32.98 7.10 11.33
C LEU A 20 -31.84 6.19 11.81
N ILE A 21 -32.13 4.91 12.05
CA ILE A 21 -31.13 3.89 12.40
C ILE A 21 -30.10 3.75 11.28
N TYR A 22 -30.56 3.67 10.03
CA TYR A 22 -29.66 3.60 8.88
C TYR A 22 -28.74 4.82 8.78
N ALA A 23 -29.30 6.03 8.94
CA ALA A 23 -28.53 7.27 8.92
C ALA A 23 -27.48 7.31 10.04
N ALA A 24 -27.84 6.91 11.26
CA ALA A 24 -26.91 6.81 12.38
C ALA A 24 -25.75 5.84 12.10
N LEU A 25 -26.06 4.64 11.60
CA LEU A 25 -25.05 3.65 11.22
C LEU A 25 -24.10 4.17 10.12
N MET A 26 -24.66 4.89 9.15
CA MET A 26 -23.89 5.55 8.09
C MET A 26 -22.93 6.60 8.63
N LEU A 27 -23.40 7.46 9.53
CA LEU A 27 -22.58 8.51 10.15
C LEU A 27 -21.46 7.92 10.99
N VAL A 28 -21.74 6.88 11.78
CA VAL A 28 -20.71 6.19 12.58
C VAL A 28 -19.63 5.57 11.69
N ARG A 29 -20.04 4.88 10.63
CA ARG A 29 -19.10 4.25 9.70
C ARG A 29 -18.27 5.29 8.95
N PHE A 30 -18.89 6.35 8.45
CA PHE A 30 -18.20 7.44 7.78
C PHE A 30 -17.24 8.17 8.72
N GLY A 31 -17.67 8.44 9.96
CA GLY A 31 -16.84 9.04 11.00
C GLY A 31 -15.62 8.19 11.36
N TRP A 32 -15.79 6.87 11.46
CA TRP A 32 -14.69 5.93 11.69
C TRP A 32 -13.66 5.99 10.54
N LEU A 33 -14.11 5.88 9.30
CA LEU A 33 -13.24 5.95 8.12
C LEU A 33 -12.55 7.30 7.99
N TRP A 34 -13.25 8.40 8.32
CA TRP A 34 -12.70 9.75 8.31
C TRP A 34 -11.60 9.92 9.36
N THR A 35 -11.83 9.38 10.55
CA THR A 35 -10.85 9.35 11.64
C THR A 35 -9.62 8.55 11.23
N MET A 36 -9.82 7.38 10.61
CA MET A 36 -8.74 6.52 10.12
C MET A 36 -7.89 7.22 9.05
N LYS A 37 -8.52 7.95 8.11
CA LYS A 37 -7.83 8.80 7.13
C LYS A 37 -7.00 9.89 7.82
N ARG A 38 -7.61 10.65 8.74
CA ARG A 38 -6.93 11.72 9.49
C ARG A 38 -5.75 11.20 10.29
N PHE A 39 -5.87 10.00 10.87
CA PHE A 39 -4.81 9.34 11.62
C PHE A 39 -3.68 8.87 10.70
N SER A 40 -3.99 8.22 9.57
CA SER A 40 -3.01 7.77 8.57
C SER A 40 -2.14 8.92 8.05
N VAL A 41 -2.75 10.03 7.62
CA VAL A 41 -2.03 11.21 7.10
C VAL A 41 -1.17 11.90 8.16
N ARG A 42 -1.58 11.84 9.44
CA ARG A 42 -0.88 12.52 10.53
C ARG A 42 0.24 11.69 11.14
N PHE A 43 0.08 10.36 11.21
CA PHE A 43 0.98 9.48 11.95
C PHE A 43 1.90 8.63 11.06
N LEU A 44 1.54 8.40 9.80
CA LEU A 44 2.23 7.45 8.90
C LEU A 44 2.89 8.17 7.71
N LYS A 45 3.87 9.04 7.98
CA LYS A 45 4.61 9.79 6.93
C LYS A 45 5.58 8.93 6.09
N ASN A 46 6.13 7.86 6.66
CA ASN A 46 7.17 7.05 5.99
C ASN A 46 6.62 5.84 5.20
N LYS A 47 5.35 5.48 5.42
CA LYS A 47 4.59 4.48 4.64
C LYS A 47 3.11 4.87 4.65
N PRO A 48 2.65 5.78 3.79
CA PRO A 48 1.22 6.06 3.71
C PRO A 48 0.51 4.76 3.31
N MET A 49 -0.44 4.28 4.12
CA MET A 49 -1.35 3.23 3.66
C MET A 49 -2.06 3.73 2.40
N GLU A 50 -2.39 2.84 1.46
CA GLU A 50 -3.16 3.12 0.22
C GLU A 50 -4.42 3.97 0.47
N PHE A 51 -4.98 3.94 1.69
CA PHE A 51 -6.12 4.75 2.15
C PHE A 51 -5.80 6.24 2.39
N GLY A 52 -4.53 6.64 2.41
CA GLY A 52 -4.09 8.02 2.68
C GLY A 52 -4.33 8.98 1.51
N SER A 53 -4.34 8.45 0.29
CA SER A 53 -4.65 9.19 -0.95
C SER A 53 -6.14 9.26 -1.25
N TRP A 54 -6.98 8.53 -0.50
CA TRP A 54 -8.40 8.41 -0.83
C TRP A 54 -9.13 9.73 -0.70
N THR A 55 -9.78 10.14 -1.78
CA THR A 55 -10.66 11.32 -1.80
C THR A 55 -11.83 11.11 -0.85
N THR A 56 -12.42 12.19 -0.32
CA THR A 56 -13.63 12.12 0.52
C THR A 56 -14.78 11.34 -0.15
N ARG A 57 -14.79 11.30 -1.49
CA ARG A 57 -15.71 10.55 -2.34
C ARG A 57 -15.46 9.04 -2.35
N GLU A 58 -14.20 8.60 -2.39
CA GLU A 58 -13.82 7.18 -2.23
C GLU A 58 -14.17 6.64 -0.84
N LEU A 59 -14.07 7.51 0.17
CA LEU A 59 -14.52 7.20 1.53
C LEU A 59 -16.03 6.98 1.60
N LEU A 60 -16.81 7.81 0.90
CA LEU A 60 -18.25 7.59 0.78
C LEU A 60 -18.53 6.27 0.06
N ILE A 61 -17.84 5.97 -1.06
CA ILE A 61 -18.03 4.72 -1.80
C ILE A 61 -17.74 3.49 -0.94
N SER A 62 -16.65 3.49 -0.17
CA SER A 62 -16.34 2.39 0.75
C SER A 62 -17.34 2.27 1.91
N THR A 63 -18.00 3.36 2.29
CA THR A 63 -19.12 3.35 3.23
C THR A 63 -20.36 2.70 2.58
N PHE A 64 -20.58 2.94 1.29
CA PHE A 64 -21.71 2.39 0.53
C PHE A 64 -21.52 0.95 0.02
N ALA A 65 -20.29 0.55 -0.30
CA ALA A 65 -19.95 -0.72 -0.97
C ALA A 65 -19.82 -1.93 -0.03
N GLY A 66 -19.95 -1.76 1.30
CA GLY A 66 -19.79 -2.86 2.25
C GLY A 66 -20.94 -3.88 2.20
N VAL A 67 -20.64 -5.16 2.45
CA VAL A 67 -21.62 -6.23 2.64
C VAL A 67 -22.55 -5.87 3.81
N ARG A 68 -23.86 -5.84 3.57
CA ARG A 68 -24.88 -5.45 4.55
C ARG A 68 -25.71 -6.66 4.95
N GLY A 69 -25.94 -6.82 6.24
CA GLY A 69 -27.00 -7.67 6.77
C GLY A 69 -26.62 -9.05 7.31
N ALA A 70 -25.47 -9.62 6.99
CA ALA A 70 -25.09 -10.95 7.53
C ALA A 70 -24.98 -10.95 9.07
N ILE A 71 -24.25 -9.97 9.63
CA ILE A 71 -24.05 -9.84 11.07
C ILE A 71 -25.37 -9.44 11.76
N THR A 72 -26.12 -8.52 11.17
CA THR A 72 -27.40 -8.05 11.71
C THR A 72 -28.44 -9.18 11.75
N LEU A 73 -28.51 -9.99 10.69
CA LEU A 73 -29.40 -11.15 10.61
C LEU A 73 -29.01 -12.22 11.64
N ALA A 74 -27.72 -12.52 11.78
CA ALA A 74 -27.23 -13.44 12.80
C ALA A 74 -27.61 -12.96 14.22
N GLY A 75 -27.47 -11.66 14.50
CA GLY A 75 -27.85 -11.07 15.79
C GLY A 75 -29.34 -11.22 16.08
N VAL A 76 -30.20 -10.91 15.11
CA VAL A 76 -31.66 -11.01 15.28
C VAL A 76 -32.13 -12.46 15.42
N LEU A 77 -31.53 -13.39 14.66
CA LEU A 77 -31.86 -14.81 14.75
C LEU A 77 -31.34 -15.46 16.04
N SER A 78 -30.35 -14.85 16.70
CA SER A 78 -29.85 -15.32 18.00
C SER A 78 -30.77 -14.96 19.19
N ILE A 79 -31.79 -14.11 18.98
CA ILE A 79 -32.74 -13.74 20.02
C ILE A 79 -33.62 -14.96 20.36
N PRO A 80 -33.63 -15.42 21.63
CA PRO A 80 -34.39 -16.60 22.04
C PRO A 80 -35.89 -16.39 21.84
N LEU A 81 -36.59 -17.46 21.46
CA LEU A 81 -38.04 -17.45 21.23
C LEU A 81 -38.85 -17.25 22.51
N LEU A 82 -38.30 -17.68 23.64
CA LEU A 82 -38.95 -17.71 24.95
C LEU A 82 -38.01 -17.11 25.99
N LEU A 83 -38.58 -16.40 26.96
CA LEU A 83 -37.86 -16.03 28.17
C LEU A 83 -37.58 -17.27 29.02
N PRO A 84 -36.59 -17.23 29.94
CA PRO A 84 -36.36 -18.30 30.92
C PRO A 84 -37.61 -18.65 31.76
N THR A 85 -38.56 -17.72 31.82
CA THR A 85 -39.87 -17.83 32.49
C THR A 85 -40.94 -18.56 31.67
N GLY A 86 -40.69 -18.87 30.38
CA GLY A 86 -41.64 -19.54 29.48
C GLY A 86 -42.54 -18.61 28.66
N ASP A 87 -42.49 -17.31 28.90
CA ASP A 87 -43.26 -16.30 28.14
C ASP A 87 -42.60 -15.98 26.79
N VAL A 88 -43.41 -15.57 25.80
CA VAL A 88 -42.93 -15.11 24.49
C VAL A 88 -42.10 -13.83 24.64
N PHE A 89 -40.99 -13.73 23.91
CA PHE A 89 -40.13 -12.55 23.97
C PHE A 89 -40.87 -11.30 23.42
N PRO A 90 -41.08 -10.26 24.25
CA PRO A 90 -41.81 -9.06 23.81
C PRO A 90 -41.02 -8.32 22.72
N ALA A 91 -41.73 -7.72 21.76
CA ALA A 91 -41.16 -6.92 20.66
C ALA A 91 -40.17 -7.64 19.71
N ARG A 92 -40.07 -8.98 19.73
CA ARG A 92 -39.20 -9.73 18.79
C ARG A 92 -39.57 -9.47 17.33
N TYR A 93 -40.86 -9.50 17.00
CA TYR A 93 -41.33 -9.28 15.63
C TYR A 93 -41.02 -7.87 15.14
N GLU A 94 -41.09 -6.87 16.02
CA GLU A 94 -40.70 -5.48 15.71
C GLU A 94 -39.20 -5.36 15.45
N LEU A 95 -38.35 -6.00 16.26
CA LEU A 95 -36.90 -6.02 16.04
C LEU A 95 -36.50 -6.73 14.75
N VAL A 96 -37.16 -7.85 14.43
CA VAL A 96 -36.95 -8.58 13.18
C VAL A 96 -37.39 -7.71 11.99
N PHE A 97 -38.53 -7.03 12.10
CA PHE A 97 -39.04 -6.13 11.07
C PHE A 97 -38.09 -4.93 10.84
N LEU A 98 -37.64 -4.27 11.91
CA LEU A 98 -36.68 -3.17 11.83
C LEU A 98 -35.35 -3.63 11.22
N ALA A 99 -34.82 -4.77 11.64
CA ALA A 99 -33.56 -5.28 11.11
C ALA A 99 -33.67 -5.66 9.63
N ALA A 100 -34.72 -6.39 9.24
CA ALA A 100 -34.97 -6.72 7.83
C ALA A 100 -35.19 -5.44 7.00
N GLY A 101 -35.93 -4.47 7.54
CA GLY A 101 -36.18 -3.18 6.93
C GLY A 101 -34.91 -2.37 6.71
N VAL A 102 -34.04 -2.25 7.72
CA VAL A 102 -32.73 -1.57 7.61
C VAL A 102 -31.83 -2.28 6.61
N ILE A 103 -31.80 -3.62 6.58
CA ILE A 103 -31.01 -4.38 5.60
C ILE A 103 -31.51 -4.07 4.18
N LEU A 104 -32.81 -4.18 3.93
CA LEU A 104 -33.40 -4.00 2.61
C LEU A 104 -33.27 -2.55 2.13
N PHE A 105 -33.55 -1.59 3.01
CA PHE A 105 -33.34 -0.16 2.76
C PHE A 105 -31.87 0.13 2.43
N SER A 106 -30.96 -0.43 3.21
CA SER A 106 -29.53 -0.27 2.95
C SER A 106 -29.12 -0.87 1.62
N LEU A 107 -29.62 -2.05 1.24
CA LEU A 107 -29.30 -2.65 -0.05
C LEU A 107 -29.79 -1.77 -1.20
N PHE A 108 -31.03 -1.28 -1.10
CA PHE A 108 -31.63 -0.38 -2.07
C PHE A 108 -30.82 0.91 -2.25
N VAL A 109 -30.51 1.60 -1.15
CA VAL A 109 -29.67 2.82 -1.18
C VAL A 109 -28.29 2.51 -1.75
N GLY A 110 -27.70 1.36 -1.41
CA GLY A 110 -26.40 0.93 -1.96
C GLY A 110 -26.45 0.77 -3.49
N VAL A 111 -27.46 0.06 -4.00
CA VAL A 111 -27.64 -0.20 -5.44
C VAL A 111 -27.86 1.08 -6.24
N VAL A 112 -28.57 2.08 -5.67
CA VAL A 112 -28.82 3.36 -6.34
C VAL A 112 -27.65 4.34 -6.18
N MET A 113 -27.06 4.45 -4.98
CA MET A 113 -25.98 5.41 -4.73
C MET A 113 -24.65 5.00 -5.35
N LEU A 114 -24.33 3.69 -5.39
CA LEU A 114 -23.07 3.22 -5.99
C LEU A 114 -22.88 3.68 -7.44
N PRO A 115 -23.80 3.44 -8.39
CA PRO A 115 -23.60 3.89 -9.77
C PRO A 115 -23.50 5.42 -9.87
N ILE A 116 -24.27 6.18 -9.10
CA ILE A 116 -24.23 7.66 -9.10
C ILE A 116 -22.87 8.17 -8.58
N LEU A 117 -22.37 7.58 -7.49
CA LEU A 117 -21.05 7.93 -6.94
C LEU A 117 -19.93 7.50 -7.89
N LEU A 118 -20.06 6.34 -8.53
CA LEU A 118 -19.06 5.80 -9.46
C LEU A 118 -19.03 6.53 -10.81
N GLN A 119 -20.16 7.08 -11.29
CA GLN A 119 -20.27 7.70 -12.62
C GLN A 119 -19.36 8.93 -12.82
N HIS A 120 -19.01 9.62 -11.73
CA HIS A 120 -18.11 10.79 -11.78
C HIS A 120 -16.77 10.50 -11.09
N MET A 121 -16.43 9.22 -10.87
CA MET A 121 -15.10 8.87 -10.43
C MET A 121 -14.18 8.79 -11.65
N GLU A 122 -13.18 9.66 -11.65
CA GLU A 122 -11.95 9.54 -12.43
C GLU A 122 -11.11 8.32 -11.99
N VAL A 123 -11.74 7.16 -11.73
CA VAL A 123 -11.04 5.86 -11.60
C VAL A 123 -10.29 5.56 -12.90
N GLY A 124 -10.80 6.09 -14.02
CA GLY A 124 -10.06 6.12 -15.28
C GLY A 124 -8.74 6.87 -15.17
N ASP A 125 -8.66 8.01 -14.47
CA ASP A 125 -7.50 8.89 -14.52
C ASP A 125 -6.31 8.34 -13.74
N HIS A 126 -6.50 7.72 -12.57
CA HIS A 126 -5.37 7.06 -11.87
C HIS A 126 -4.82 5.86 -12.65
N VAL A 127 -5.69 4.99 -13.16
CA VAL A 127 -5.26 3.81 -13.95
C VAL A 127 -4.62 4.25 -15.28
N GLN A 128 -5.16 5.29 -15.90
CA GLN A 128 -4.65 5.87 -17.14
C GLN A 128 -3.32 6.59 -16.91
N GLN A 129 -3.18 7.41 -15.87
CA GLN A 129 -1.92 8.04 -15.48
C GLN A 129 -0.84 7.01 -15.15
N HIS A 130 -1.18 5.93 -14.44
CA HIS A 130 -0.23 4.83 -14.19
C HIS A 130 0.18 4.11 -15.48
N LYS A 131 -0.76 3.93 -16.41
CA LYS A 131 -0.49 3.34 -17.73
C LYS A 131 0.37 4.28 -18.58
N GLU A 132 0.08 5.57 -18.61
CA GLU A 132 0.84 6.61 -19.29
C GLU A 132 2.26 6.74 -18.74
N ALA A 133 2.41 6.77 -17.41
CA ALA A 133 3.72 6.78 -16.76
C ALA A 133 4.53 5.51 -17.09
N ARG A 134 3.89 4.33 -17.16
CA ARG A 134 4.57 3.08 -17.53
C ARG A 134 5.00 3.09 -18.99
N ILE A 135 4.15 3.56 -19.90
CA ILE A 135 4.47 3.70 -21.32
C ILE A 135 5.62 4.70 -21.50
N ALA A 136 5.56 5.86 -20.84
CA ALA A 136 6.60 6.87 -20.89
C ALA A 136 7.95 6.36 -20.34
N ARG A 137 7.93 5.60 -19.23
CA ARG A 137 9.13 4.96 -18.66
C ARG A 137 9.73 3.91 -19.58
N ALA A 138 8.90 3.07 -20.20
CA ALA A 138 9.37 2.07 -21.15
C ALA A 138 10.02 2.73 -22.38
N ALA A 139 9.34 3.72 -22.97
CA ALA A 139 9.84 4.45 -24.13
C ALA A 139 11.15 5.21 -23.83
N THR A 140 11.23 5.88 -22.68
CA THR A 140 12.46 6.60 -22.28
C THR A 140 13.62 5.65 -21.99
N ALA A 141 13.36 4.50 -21.37
CA ALA A 141 14.39 3.49 -21.13
C ALA A 141 14.91 2.87 -22.43
N GLU A 142 14.04 2.62 -23.41
CA GLU A 142 14.43 2.09 -24.71
C GLU A 142 15.38 3.04 -25.45
N VAL A 143 15.04 4.34 -25.50
CA VAL A 143 15.90 5.37 -26.10
C VAL A 143 17.24 5.46 -25.37
N ALA A 144 17.24 5.39 -24.03
CA ALA A 144 18.47 5.41 -23.24
C ALA A 144 19.37 4.19 -23.53
N ILE A 145 18.79 3.00 -23.65
CA ILE A 145 19.52 1.76 -23.99
C ILE A 145 20.19 1.87 -25.36
N VAL A 146 19.46 2.33 -26.38
CA VAL A 146 20.01 2.52 -27.73
C VAL A 146 21.15 3.54 -27.72
N THR A 147 21.02 4.60 -26.92
CA THR A 147 22.07 5.62 -26.79
C THR A 147 23.33 5.05 -26.17
N ILE A 148 23.21 4.20 -25.14
CA ILE A 148 24.35 3.50 -24.53
C ILE A 148 25.01 2.56 -25.52
N GLN A 149 24.23 1.80 -26.31
CA GLN A 149 24.78 0.90 -27.33
C GLN A 149 25.57 1.66 -28.41
N LYS A 150 25.05 2.81 -28.88
CA LYS A 150 25.79 3.68 -29.80
C LYS A 150 27.05 4.25 -29.17
N MET A 151 27.01 4.58 -27.89
CA MET A 151 28.19 5.06 -27.16
C MET A 151 29.24 3.95 -27.01
N GLU A 152 28.80 2.72 -26.73
CA GLU A 152 29.65 1.52 -26.70
C GLU A 152 30.35 1.32 -28.04
N GLU A 153 29.61 1.35 -29.16
CA GLU A 153 30.19 1.22 -30.50
C GLU A 153 31.21 2.32 -30.82
N ARG A 154 30.91 3.57 -30.44
CA ARG A 154 31.82 4.71 -30.66
C ARG A 154 33.10 4.57 -29.86
N LEU A 155 33.00 4.24 -28.57
CA LEU A 155 34.15 4.04 -27.68
C LEU A 155 34.96 2.81 -28.07
N ALA A 156 34.33 1.75 -28.58
CA ALA A 156 35.03 0.57 -29.09
C ALA A 156 35.79 0.85 -30.40
N ALA A 157 35.31 1.80 -31.22
CA ALA A 157 35.97 2.24 -32.44
C ALA A 157 37.02 3.34 -32.17
N ASP A 158 36.96 4.00 -31.02
CA ASP A 158 37.89 5.06 -30.66
C ASP A 158 39.23 4.48 -30.19
N THR A 159 40.26 4.70 -30.99
CA THR A 159 41.61 4.17 -30.71
C THR A 159 42.36 5.06 -29.70
N GLU A 160 41.88 6.28 -29.45
CA GLU A 160 42.56 7.26 -28.59
C GLU A 160 42.44 6.93 -27.09
N GLU A 161 41.28 6.43 -26.64
CA GLU A 161 41.03 6.12 -25.22
C GLU A 161 41.53 4.73 -24.78
N ASN A 162 41.92 3.85 -25.72
CA ASN A 162 42.45 2.49 -25.48
C ASN A 162 41.73 1.73 -24.33
N ILE A 163 40.40 1.81 -24.30
CA ILE A 163 39.57 1.20 -23.26
C ILE A 163 39.48 -0.30 -23.52
N ASP A 164 39.63 -1.11 -22.47
CA ASP A 164 39.38 -2.54 -22.55
C ASP A 164 37.93 -2.82 -22.96
N THR A 165 37.76 -3.43 -24.13
CA THR A 165 36.47 -3.85 -24.69
C THR A 165 35.65 -4.72 -23.72
N GLN A 166 36.30 -5.49 -22.85
CA GLN A 166 35.62 -6.32 -21.87
C GLN A 166 35.00 -5.48 -20.75
N LEU A 167 35.75 -4.49 -20.23
CA LEU A 167 35.26 -3.55 -19.22
C LEU A 167 34.13 -2.68 -19.78
N LEU A 168 34.27 -2.22 -21.02
CA LEU A 168 33.25 -1.45 -21.73
C LEU A 168 31.91 -2.20 -21.78
N LYS A 169 31.95 -3.48 -22.19
CA LYS A 169 30.77 -4.35 -22.31
C LYS A 169 30.17 -4.73 -20.96
N GLU A 170 31.00 -4.93 -19.93
CA GLU A 170 30.53 -5.18 -18.57
C GLU A 170 29.75 -3.98 -18.02
N VAL A 171 30.32 -2.77 -18.16
CA VAL A 171 29.70 -1.54 -17.70
C VAL A 171 28.41 -1.25 -18.49
N SER A 172 28.43 -1.38 -19.82
CA SER A 172 27.24 -1.16 -20.65
C SER A 172 26.11 -2.12 -20.28
N SER A 173 26.42 -3.42 -20.13
CA SER A 173 25.46 -4.46 -19.71
C SER A 173 24.87 -4.17 -18.33
N ARG A 174 25.69 -3.73 -17.37
CA ARG A 174 25.23 -3.38 -16.02
C ARG A 174 24.28 -2.18 -16.03
N VAL A 175 24.59 -1.13 -16.80
CA VAL A 175 23.75 0.07 -16.91
C VAL A 175 22.45 -0.24 -17.64
N ILE A 176 22.50 -0.97 -18.76
CA ILE A 176 21.31 -1.43 -19.52
C ILE A 176 20.42 -2.31 -18.64
N GLY A 177 21.02 -3.22 -17.86
CA GLY A 177 20.29 -4.06 -16.91
C GLY A 177 19.52 -3.26 -15.87
N ASN A 178 20.09 -2.17 -15.34
CA ASN A 178 19.42 -1.30 -14.40
C ASN A 178 18.27 -0.50 -15.06
N LEU A 179 18.48 0.02 -16.29
CA LEU A 179 17.43 0.71 -17.05
C LEU A 179 16.22 -0.19 -17.34
N ARG A 180 16.45 -1.45 -17.73
CA ARG A 180 15.36 -2.42 -17.96
C ARG A 180 14.58 -2.73 -16.69
N ARG A 181 15.26 -2.96 -15.55
CA ARG A 181 14.59 -3.19 -14.26
C ARG A 181 13.69 -2.02 -13.85
N ARG A 182 14.14 -0.79 -14.12
CA ARG A 182 13.39 0.44 -13.86
C ARG A 182 12.17 0.59 -14.78
N ALA A 183 12.31 0.19 -16.05
CA ALA A 183 11.25 0.27 -17.06
C ALA A 183 10.11 -0.74 -16.81
N ASP A 184 10.45 -1.96 -16.41
CA ASP A 184 9.48 -3.05 -16.16
C ASP A 184 8.57 -2.80 -14.94
N GLY A 185 8.82 -1.73 -14.17
CA GLY A 185 8.05 -1.44 -12.97
C GLY A 185 8.25 -2.48 -11.86
N ARG A 186 9.23 -3.40 -12.00
CA ARG A 186 9.68 -4.32 -10.92
C ARG A 186 10.40 -3.59 -9.78
N ASN A 187 10.53 -2.26 -9.88
CA ASN A 187 10.78 -1.40 -8.73
C ASN A 187 9.50 -1.25 -7.90
N ASP A 188 9.01 -2.36 -7.34
CA ASP A 188 8.35 -2.22 -6.05
C ASP A 188 9.39 -1.62 -5.12
N VAL A 189 9.04 -0.55 -4.40
CA VAL A 189 9.93 0.09 -3.42
C VAL A 189 10.54 -0.97 -2.50
N GLU A 190 9.78 -2.02 -2.20
CA GLU A 190 10.20 -3.19 -1.44
C GLU A 190 11.32 -4.00 -2.12
N SER A 191 11.25 -4.24 -3.44
CA SER A 191 12.30 -4.96 -4.18
C SER A 191 13.60 -4.16 -4.25
N SER A 192 13.52 -2.84 -4.46
CA SER A 192 14.71 -1.97 -4.48
C SER A 192 15.38 -1.89 -3.11
N LEU A 193 14.59 -1.76 -2.04
CA LEU A 193 15.10 -1.79 -0.66
C LEU A 193 15.74 -3.14 -0.33
N MET A 194 15.18 -4.24 -0.84
CA MET A 194 15.75 -5.58 -0.63
C MET A 194 17.09 -5.74 -1.34
N GLU A 195 17.22 -5.27 -2.58
CA GLU A 195 18.48 -5.30 -3.35
C GLU A 195 19.56 -4.46 -2.65
N GLU A 196 19.24 -3.24 -2.19
CA GLU A 196 20.18 -2.36 -1.48
C GLU A 196 20.61 -2.93 -0.12
N ASN A 197 19.66 -3.50 0.65
CA ASN A 197 19.98 -4.18 1.90
C ASN A 197 20.87 -5.41 1.69
N LEU A 198 20.63 -6.18 0.63
CA LEU A 198 21.43 -7.35 0.29
C LEU A 198 22.86 -6.94 -0.10
N GLU A 199 23.00 -5.93 -0.97
CA GLU A 199 24.30 -5.38 -1.35
C GLU A 199 25.07 -4.88 -0.12
N ARG A 200 24.41 -4.15 0.78
CA ARG A 200 25.02 -3.67 2.04
C ARG A 200 25.54 -4.84 2.88
N ARG A 201 24.77 -5.91 3.02
CA ARG A 201 25.17 -7.10 3.80
C ARG A 201 26.41 -7.76 3.22
N PHE A 202 26.49 -7.89 1.89
CA PHE A 202 27.67 -8.44 1.23
C PHE A 202 28.90 -7.55 1.43
N ARG A 203 28.76 -6.23 1.28
CA ARG A 203 29.86 -5.28 1.51
C ARG A 203 30.37 -5.32 2.96
N LEU A 204 29.47 -5.35 3.95
CA LEU A 204 29.87 -5.49 5.35
C LEU A 204 30.57 -6.82 5.65
N ALA A 205 30.14 -7.91 5.01
CA ALA A 205 30.83 -9.20 5.13
C ALA A 205 32.24 -9.15 4.55
N ALA A 206 32.44 -8.50 3.40
CA ALA A 206 33.75 -8.30 2.80
C ALA A 206 34.69 -7.48 3.70
N LEU A 207 34.23 -6.32 4.20
CA LEU A 207 35.00 -5.45 5.10
C LEU A 207 35.47 -6.19 6.37
N ARG A 208 34.61 -7.06 6.95
CA ARG A 208 34.98 -7.88 8.11
C ARG A 208 36.09 -8.88 7.79
N SER A 209 36.03 -9.51 6.63
CA SER A 209 37.08 -10.44 6.17
C SER A 209 38.40 -9.71 5.89
N GLU A 210 38.36 -8.55 5.24
CA GLU A 210 39.54 -7.71 5.02
C GLU A 210 40.21 -7.31 6.34
N ARG A 211 39.41 -6.91 7.34
CA ARG A 211 39.90 -6.61 8.68
C ARG A 211 40.59 -7.81 9.34
N ALA A 212 40.02 -9.00 9.23
CA ALA A 212 40.62 -10.21 9.79
C ALA A 212 41.99 -10.51 9.14
N GLU A 213 42.10 -10.34 7.83
CA GLU A 213 43.34 -10.54 7.09
C GLU A 213 44.41 -9.52 7.49
N LEU A 214 44.04 -8.24 7.69
CA LEU A 214 44.98 -7.23 8.17
C LEU A 214 45.57 -7.58 9.55
N TYR A 215 44.76 -8.13 10.47
CA TYR A 215 45.27 -8.61 11.76
C TYR A 215 46.19 -9.82 11.60
N HIS A 216 45.90 -10.72 10.67
CA HIS A 216 46.75 -11.86 10.36
C HIS A 216 48.11 -11.41 9.80
N LEU A 217 48.13 -10.53 8.79
CA LEU A 217 49.35 -9.94 8.22
C LEU A 217 50.18 -9.19 9.27
N ARG A 218 49.53 -8.58 10.26
CA ARG A 218 50.21 -7.96 11.40
C ARG A 218 50.86 -9.00 12.30
N ALA A 219 50.16 -10.10 12.58
CA ALA A 219 50.66 -11.20 13.40
C ALA A 219 51.86 -11.91 12.74
N THR A 220 51.86 -12.04 11.41
CA THR A 220 52.99 -12.58 10.63
C THR A 220 54.12 -11.56 10.40
N ARG A 221 53.98 -10.33 10.90
CA ARG A 221 54.92 -9.20 10.75
C ARG A 221 55.17 -8.75 9.31
N GLU A 222 54.24 -9.02 8.39
CA GLU A 222 54.33 -8.56 7.00
C GLU A 222 54.01 -7.06 6.87
N ILE A 223 53.19 -6.53 7.77
CA ILE A 223 52.81 -5.10 7.79
C ILE A 223 53.23 -4.37 9.08
N SER A 224 53.56 -3.08 8.92
CA SER A 224 53.88 -2.19 10.04
C SER A 224 52.62 -1.79 10.82
N ASN A 225 52.80 -1.37 12.08
CA ASN A 225 51.68 -0.92 12.90
C ASN A 225 51.00 0.35 12.34
N GLU A 226 51.79 1.25 11.77
CA GLU A 226 51.30 2.48 11.15
C GLU A 226 50.46 2.18 9.91
N THR A 227 50.91 1.25 9.07
CA THR A 227 50.16 0.77 7.89
C THR A 227 48.83 0.13 8.30
N LEU A 228 48.84 -0.72 9.34
CA LEU A 228 47.62 -1.32 9.88
C LEU A 228 46.63 -0.27 10.35
N GLN A 229 47.07 0.71 11.13
CA GLN A 229 46.20 1.78 11.64
C GLN A 229 45.56 2.59 10.51
N LYS A 230 46.34 2.93 9.47
CA LYS A 230 45.85 3.66 8.32
C LYS A 230 44.78 2.86 7.56
N LEU A 231 45.04 1.59 7.25
CA LEU A 231 44.09 0.74 6.52
C LEU A 231 42.82 0.44 7.33
N LEU A 232 42.95 0.20 8.64
CA LEU A 232 41.79 0.02 9.51
C LEU A 232 40.92 1.29 9.56
N HIS A 233 41.53 2.47 9.59
CA HIS A 233 40.80 3.73 9.55
C HIS A 233 39.99 3.90 8.25
N ASP A 234 40.58 3.56 7.10
CA ASP A 234 39.87 3.60 5.82
C ASP A 234 38.69 2.61 5.78
N LEU A 235 38.86 1.41 6.34
CA LEU A 235 37.79 0.41 6.47
C LEU A 235 36.68 0.88 7.43
N ASP A 236 37.04 1.49 8.56
CA ASP A 236 36.09 2.08 9.51
C ASP A 236 35.26 3.19 8.85
N LEU A 237 35.88 4.03 8.02
CA LEU A 237 35.18 5.07 7.26
C LEU A 237 34.17 4.46 6.27
N MET A 238 34.58 3.42 5.54
CA MET A 238 33.67 2.71 4.62
C MET A 238 32.52 2.03 5.35
N GLU A 239 32.78 1.42 6.51
CA GLU A 239 31.75 0.79 7.35
C GLU A 239 30.77 1.85 7.88
N ALA A 240 31.26 3.00 8.34
CA ALA A 240 30.43 4.11 8.82
C ALA A 240 29.47 4.61 7.74
N LEU A 241 29.94 4.81 6.50
CA LEU A 241 29.11 5.25 5.37
C LEU A 241 27.99 4.24 5.03
N LEU A 242 28.22 2.95 5.29
CA LEU A 242 27.22 1.90 5.07
C LEU A 242 26.19 1.83 6.20
N ILE A 243 26.57 2.19 7.42
CA ILE A 243 25.70 2.16 8.61
C ILE A 243 24.84 3.44 8.72
N GLU A 244 25.39 4.61 8.38
CA GLU A 244 24.71 5.92 8.52
C GLU A 244 23.47 6.06 7.63
N LYS A 245 23.33 5.22 6.60
CA LYS A 245 22.17 5.19 5.70
C LYS A 245 20.90 4.51 6.29
N GLN A 246 20.89 4.19 7.59
CA GLN A 246 19.73 3.66 8.34
C GLN A 246 18.81 4.75 8.87
#